data_AF-A0A0P9Y1P1-F1
#
_entry.id   AF-A0A0P9Y1P1-F1
#
_cell.length_a   1.000
_cell.length_b   1.000
_cell.length_c   1.000
_cell.angle_alpha   90.00
_cell.angle_beta   90.00
_cell.angle_gamma   90.00
#
_symmetry.space_group_name_H-M   'P 1'
#
loop_
_entity.id
_entity.type
_entity.pdbx_description
1 polymer ?
#
loop_
_entity_poly.entity_id
_entity_poly.type
_entity_poly.pdbx_seq_one_letter_code
_entity_poly.pdbx_strand_id
1 'polypeptide(L)'
;MLRMIHYPPRDTATSAEQQGAGAHTDYGCITLLYQDTAGGLQVRDVRGEWIDAPPIDGTFVVNLGDMMARWSNDRYLSTPHRVISPLGVDRYSMPFFAEPHPDTRIECLPGCQSESQPARYPVTTCAEFLLSRFADTYAYRRDQEAS
;
A
#
# COMPACT_ATOMS: atom_id res chain seq x y z
N MET A 1 5.96 5.74 -9.94
CA MET A 1 6.80 4.56 -10.23
C MET A 1 5.91 3.45 -10.77
N LEU A 2 6.24 2.83 -11.90
CA LEU A 2 5.53 1.65 -12.40
C LEU A 2 6.28 0.38 -11.99
N ARG A 3 5.59 -0.60 -11.43
CA ARG A 3 6.16 -1.92 -11.15
C ARG A 3 5.35 -2.99 -11.86
N MET A 4 6.02 -3.90 -12.56
CA MET A 4 5.40 -5.11 -13.10
C MET A 4 5.70 -6.26 -12.15
N ILE A 5 4.68 -6.97 -11.69
CA ILE A 5 4.81 -8.03 -10.70
C ILE A 5 4.22 -9.31 -11.26
N HIS A 6 5.00 -10.38 -11.17
CA HIS A 6 4.60 -11.75 -11.46
C HIS A 6 4.58 -12.53 -10.14
N TYR A 7 3.46 -13.19 -9.88
CA TYR A 7 3.27 -14.10 -8.76
C TYR A 7 3.16 -15.51 -9.31
N PRO A 8 4.18 -16.36 -9.10
CA PRO A 8 4.12 -17.76 -9.50
C PRO A 8 2.96 -18.49 -8.79
N PRO A 9 2.43 -19.55 -9.40
CA PRO A 9 1.38 -20.37 -8.81
C PRO A 9 1.82 -21.00 -7.50
N ARG A 10 0.87 -21.17 -6.58
CA ARG A 10 1.08 -22.03 -5.42
C ARG A 10 0.80 -23.49 -5.79
N ASP A 11 1.67 -24.38 -5.34
CA ASP A 11 1.53 -25.84 -5.50
C ASP A 11 0.57 -26.45 -4.47
N THR A 12 0.40 -25.82 -3.29
CA THR A 12 -0.48 -26.32 -2.23
C THR A 12 -1.26 -25.19 -1.56
N ALA A 13 -2.51 -25.46 -1.17
CA ALA A 13 -3.39 -24.49 -0.51
C ALA A 13 -2.97 -24.17 0.94
N THR A 14 -2.09 -24.97 1.53
CA THR A 14 -1.89 -25.05 2.98
C THR A 14 -0.69 -24.29 3.53
N SER A 15 0.18 -23.71 2.68
CA SER A 15 1.32 -22.95 3.22
C SER A 15 0.93 -21.51 3.54
N ALA A 16 1.01 -21.15 4.83
CA ALA A 16 0.98 -19.76 5.28
C ALA A 16 2.16 -18.95 4.70
N GLU A 17 3.20 -19.65 4.24
CA GLU A 17 4.49 -19.11 3.80
C GLU A 17 4.50 -18.57 2.37
N GLN A 18 3.57 -18.95 1.50
CA GLN A 18 3.61 -18.50 0.10
C GLN A 18 2.87 -17.17 -0.15
N GLN A 19 2.92 -16.20 0.77
CA GLN A 19 2.28 -14.90 0.53
C GLN A 19 2.90 -14.28 -0.73
N GLY A 20 2.09 -13.98 -1.74
CA GLY A 20 2.57 -13.33 -2.96
C GLY A 20 3.10 -11.94 -2.65
N ALA A 21 2.34 -11.20 -1.84
CA ALA A 21 2.80 -10.01 -1.15
C ALA A 21 2.23 -10.01 0.27
N GLY A 22 3.09 -9.81 1.28
CA GLY A 22 2.67 -9.74 2.67
C GLY A 22 1.75 -8.54 2.96
N ALA A 23 1.15 -8.53 4.15
CA ALA A 23 0.31 -7.41 4.59
C ALA A 23 1.14 -6.13 4.74
N HIS A 24 0.74 -5.07 4.03
CA HIS A 24 1.41 -3.77 4.06
C HIS A 24 0.44 -2.64 3.71
N THR A 25 0.89 -1.41 3.87
CA THR A 25 0.30 -0.22 3.28
C THR A 25 1.26 0.36 2.24
N ASP A 26 0.73 1.11 1.28
CA ASP A 26 1.55 1.85 0.33
C ASP A 26 2.09 3.12 1.01
N TYR A 27 3.36 3.44 0.79
CA TYR A 27 3.95 4.66 1.37
C TYR A 27 3.43 5.93 0.69
N GLY A 28 3.05 5.80 -0.57
CA GLY A 28 2.76 6.91 -1.46
C GLY A 28 1.48 7.69 -1.18
N CYS A 29 1.12 8.50 -2.16
CA CYS A 29 -0.13 9.25 -2.19
C CYS A 29 -1.28 8.39 -2.74
N ILE A 30 -1.18 7.95 -4.00
CA ILE A 30 -2.21 7.17 -4.70
C ILE A 30 -1.55 6.03 -5.47
N THR A 31 -2.14 4.85 -5.41
CA THR A 31 -1.76 3.71 -6.26
C THR A 31 -2.90 3.39 -7.21
N LEU A 32 -2.56 3.24 -8.50
CA LEU A 32 -3.45 2.68 -9.52
C LEU A 32 -2.97 1.27 -9.85
N LEU A 33 -3.75 0.28 -9.49
CA LEU A 33 -3.41 -1.12 -9.64
C LEU A 33 -4.22 -1.76 -10.76
N TYR A 34 -3.53 -2.15 -11.83
CA TYR A 34 -4.04 -3.18 -12.73
C TYR A 34 -3.82 -4.55 -12.10
N GLN A 35 -4.85 -5.40 -12.15
CA GLN A 35 -4.75 -6.82 -11.83
C GLN A 35 -5.41 -7.64 -12.93
N ASP A 36 -4.86 -8.81 -13.22
CA ASP A 36 -5.50 -9.78 -14.10
C ASP A 36 -6.70 -10.46 -13.44
N THR A 37 -7.25 -11.49 -14.10
CA THR A 37 -8.42 -12.22 -13.62
C THR A 37 -8.13 -13.29 -12.56
N ALA A 38 -6.86 -13.48 -12.15
CA ALA A 38 -6.48 -14.56 -11.24
C ALA A 38 -6.86 -14.28 -9.77
N GLY A 39 -7.15 -13.02 -9.42
CA GLY A 39 -7.60 -12.62 -8.08
C GLY A 39 -6.48 -12.61 -7.04
N GLY A 40 -6.81 -12.87 -5.76
CA GLY A 40 -5.84 -13.00 -4.67
C GLY A 40 -5.50 -11.70 -3.91
N LEU A 41 -5.89 -10.52 -4.42
CA LEU A 41 -5.79 -9.27 -3.68
C LEU A 41 -6.80 -9.27 -2.52
N GLN A 42 -6.34 -8.94 -1.32
CA GLN A 42 -7.18 -8.76 -0.14
C GLN A 42 -6.91 -7.40 0.51
N VAL A 43 -7.97 -6.77 1.00
CA VAL A 43 -7.95 -5.51 1.76
C VAL A 43 -8.48 -5.74 3.17
N ARG A 44 -7.94 -5.02 4.15
CA ARG A 44 -8.38 -5.15 5.55
C ARG A 44 -9.40 -4.07 5.89
N ASP A 45 -10.58 -4.48 6.35
CA ASP A 45 -11.62 -3.54 6.74
C ASP A 45 -11.38 -2.89 8.11
N VAL A 46 -12.27 -1.98 8.51
CA VAL A 46 -12.20 -1.27 9.80
C VAL A 46 -12.41 -2.16 11.03
N ARG A 47 -12.96 -3.36 10.85
CA ARG A 47 -13.11 -4.38 11.91
C ARG A 47 -11.85 -5.25 12.02
N GLY A 48 -10.92 -5.11 11.08
CA GLY A 48 -9.69 -5.86 11.02
C GLY A 48 -9.79 -7.14 10.22
N GLU A 49 -10.90 -7.36 9.49
CA GLU A 49 -11.14 -8.55 8.69
C GLU A 49 -10.58 -8.40 7.26
N TRP A 50 -10.04 -9.49 6.72
CA TRP A 50 -9.53 -9.51 5.34
C TRP A 50 -10.67 -9.83 4.36
N ILE A 51 -10.84 -8.97 3.36
CA ILE A 51 -11.87 -9.09 2.33
C ILE A 51 -11.20 -9.18 0.97
N ASP A 52 -11.68 -10.09 0.11
CA ASP A 52 -11.20 -10.19 -1.26
C ASP A 52 -11.61 -8.96 -2.08
N ALA A 53 -10.69 -8.49 -2.92
CA ALA A 53 -10.94 -7.47 -3.94
C ALA A 53 -11.04 -8.17 -5.30
N PRO A 54 -12.23 -8.70 -5.68
CA PRO A 54 -12.38 -9.48 -6.90
C PRO A 54 -12.03 -8.64 -8.13
N PRO A 55 -11.33 -9.22 -9.12
CA PRO A 55 -11.00 -8.51 -10.35
C PRO A 55 -12.27 -8.21 -11.14
N ILE A 56 -12.37 -6.98 -11.66
CA ILE A 56 -13.45 -6.54 -12.53
C ILE A 56 -12.82 -6.09 -13.84
N ASP A 57 -13.27 -6.66 -14.96
CA ASP A 57 -12.70 -6.38 -16.26
C ASP A 57 -12.83 -4.90 -16.64
N GLY A 58 -11.79 -4.36 -17.30
CA GLY A 58 -11.72 -2.95 -17.68
C GLY A 58 -11.58 -1.95 -16.52
N THR A 59 -11.21 -2.40 -15.31
CA THR A 59 -11.07 -1.52 -14.13
C THR A 59 -9.65 -1.45 -13.59
N PHE A 60 -9.40 -0.42 -12.80
CA PHE A 60 -8.24 -0.33 -11.90
C PHE A 60 -8.74 -0.34 -10.46
N VAL A 61 -8.02 -1.03 -9.59
CA VAL A 61 -8.16 -0.81 -8.15
C VAL A 61 -7.37 0.46 -7.80
N VAL A 62 -7.99 1.36 -7.03
CA VAL A 62 -7.34 2.59 -6.57
C VAL A 62 -7.33 2.60 -5.06
N ASN A 63 -6.14 2.78 -4.48
CA ASN A 63 -5.99 2.92 -3.03
C ASN A 63 -5.10 4.13 -2.68
N LEU A 64 -5.24 4.58 -1.45
CA LEU A 64 -4.50 5.68 -0.88
C LEU A 64 -3.40 5.12 0.02
N GLY A 65 -2.24 5.77 -0.02
CA GLY A 65 -1.11 5.41 0.83
C GLY A 65 -0.96 6.31 2.05
N ASP A 66 0.08 6.02 2.83
CA ASP A 66 0.41 6.68 4.09
C ASP A 66 0.62 8.18 3.91
N MET A 67 1.17 8.61 2.76
CA MET A 67 1.34 10.03 2.48
C MET A 67 0.00 10.74 2.40
N MET A 68 -1.00 10.19 1.71
CA MET A 68 -2.33 10.80 1.63
C MET A 68 -3.06 10.77 2.98
N ALA A 69 -2.88 9.69 3.76
CA ALA A 69 -3.41 9.65 5.13
C ALA A 69 -2.83 10.80 5.97
N ARG A 70 -1.51 10.98 5.97
CA ARG A 70 -0.84 12.12 6.61
C ARG A 70 -1.35 13.47 6.08
N TRP A 71 -1.41 13.62 4.75
CA TRP A 71 -1.75 14.87 4.08
C TRP A 71 -3.18 15.33 4.41
N SER A 72 -4.09 14.36 4.51
CA SER A 72 -5.51 14.58 4.86
C SER A 72 -5.79 14.54 6.36
N ASN A 73 -4.76 14.54 7.22
CA ASN A 73 -4.89 14.50 8.67
C ASN A 73 -5.68 13.26 9.18
N ASP A 74 -5.48 12.12 8.54
CA ASP A 74 -6.20 10.84 8.67
C ASP A 74 -7.70 10.90 8.33
N ARG A 75 -8.13 11.91 7.58
CA ARG A 75 -9.49 11.91 7.02
C ARG A 75 -9.66 10.78 6.00
N TYR A 76 -8.61 10.52 5.23
CA TYR A 76 -8.50 9.34 4.39
C TYR A 76 -7.50 8.36 5.01
N LEU A 77 -7.80 7.06 4.92
CA LEU A 77 -6.99 6.03 5.55
C LEU A 77 -6.14 5.30 4.52
N SER A 78 -4.92 4.95 4.94
CA SER A 78 -4.06 4.03 4.21
C SER A 78 -4.43 2.61 4.62
N THR A 79 -5.15 1.90 3.74
CA THR A 79 -5.75 0.61 4.08
C THR A 79 -4.75 -0.54 3.89
N PRO A 80 -4.50 -1.38 4.91
CA PRO A 80 -3.66 -2.55 4.76
C PRO A 80 -4.21 -3.49 3.70
N HIS A 81 -3.33 -3.97 2.83
CA HIS A 81 -3.64 -4.90 1.76
C HIS A 81 -2.55 -5.96 1.62
N ARG A 82 -2.90 -7.10 1.04
CA ARG A 82 -1.98 -8.23 0.79
C ARG A 82 -2.36 -8.96 -0.49
N VAL A 83 -1.45 -9.77 -1.01
CA VAL A 83 -1.74 -10.68 -2.13
C VAL A 83 -1.47 -12.11 -1.71
N ILE A 84 -2.49 -12.94 -1.83
CA ILE A 84 -2.40 -14.39 -1.72
C ILE A 84 -2.21 -14.94 -3.14
N SER A 85 -1.07 -15.55 -3.43
CA SER A 85 -0.84 -16.14 -4.75
C SER A 85 -1.90 -17.21 -5.04
N PRO A 86 -2.48 -17.24 -6.25
CA PRO A 86 -3.52 -18.20 -6.60
C PRO A 86 -2.96 -19.62 -6.79
N LEU A 87 -3.84 -20.61 -6.73
CA LEU A 87 -3.49 -22.02 -6.90
C LEU A 87 -3.41 -22.38 -8.38
N GLY A 88 -2.30 -22.99 -8.80
CA GLY A 88 -2.15 -23.58 -10.13
C GLY A 88 -2.21 -22.61 -11.31
N VAL A 89 -2.27 -21.30 -11.09
CA VAL A 89 -2.24 -20.27 -12.14
C VAL A 89 -1.26 -19.16 -11.79
N ASP A 90 -0.62 -18.59 -12.80
CA ASP A 90 0.16 -17.38 -12.65
C ASP A 90 -0.75 -16.17 -12.44
N ARG A 91 -0.28 -15.20 -11.65
CA ARG A 91 -0.92 -13.89 -11.51
C ARG A 91 0.03 -12.79 -11.91
N TYR A 92 -0.47 -11.80 -12.63
CA TYR A 92 0.23 -10.59 -13.01
C TYR A 92 -0.51 -9.36 -12.51
N SER A 93 0.24 -8.38 -12.02
CA SER A 93 -0.31 -7.06 -11.68
C SER A 93 0.69 -5.95 -11.93
N MET A 94 0.16 -4.75 -12.15
CA MET A 94 0.97 -3.57 -12.47
C MET A 94 0.53 -2.37 -11.63
N PRO A 95 1.01 -2.22 -10.38
CA PRO A 95 0.79 -1.00 -9.64
C PRO A 95 1.60 0.17 -10.21
N PHE A 96 0.91 1.28 -10.42
CA PHE A 96 1.50 2.59 -10.67
C PHE A 96 1.33 3.46 -9.42
N PHE A 97 2.45 3.74 -8.75
CA PHE A 97 2.54 4.61 -7.60
C PHE A 97 2.65 6.07 -8.08
N ALA A 98 1.58 6.83 -7.89
CA ALA A 98 1.45 8.23 -8.29
C ALA A 98 1.78 9.14 -7.10
N GLU A 99 2.96 9.76 -7.15
CA GLU A 99 3.46 10.64 -6.11
C GLU A 99 3.48 12.11 -6.56
N PRO A 100 3.35 13.06 -5.62
CA PRO A 100 3.65 14.45 -5.89
C PRO A 100 5.11 14.67 -6.32
N HIS A 101 5.41 15.88 -6.78
CA HIS A 101 6.79 16.30 -7.02
C HIS A 101 7.62 16.10 -5.73
N PRO A 102 8.89 15.67 -5.82
CA PRO A 102 9.74 15.43 -4.64
C PRO A 102 9.77 16.57 -3.62
N ASP A 103 9.80 17.82 -4.08
CA ASP A 103 9.83 19.02 -3.24
C ASP A 103 8.44 19.48 -2.73
N THR A 104 7.36 18.78 -3.11
CA THR A 104 6.02 19.13 -2.63
C THR A 104 5.96 19.00 -1.12
N ARG A 105 5.53 20.08 -0.46
CA ARG A 105 5.29 20.12 0.98
C ARG A 105 4.07 19.27 1.33
N ILE A 106 4.28 18.28 2.19
CA ILE A 106 3.25 17.44 2.79
C ILE A 106 2.95 18.01 4.18
N GLU A 107 2.02 18.96 4.20
CA GLU A 107 1.44 19.56 5.40
C GLU A 107 -0.08 19.43 5.34
N CYS A 108 -0.74 19.40 6.51
CA CYS A 108 -2.18 19.18 6.61
C CYS A 108 -2.96 20.04 5.60
N LEU A 109 -3.74 19.39 4.74
CA LEU A 109 -4.50 20.06 3.69
C LEU A 109 -5.50 21.06 4.29
N PRO A 110 -5.76 22.19 3.60
CA PRO A 110 -6.87 23.05 3.94
C PRO A 110 -8.19 22.26 4.05
N GLY A 111 -8.94 22.47 5.13
CA GLY A 111 -10.18 21.74 5.39
C GLY A 111 -10.02 20.35 6.02
N CYS A 112 -8.79 19.90 6.30
CA CYS A 112 -8.49 18.69 7.07
C CYS A 112 -8.05 19.00 8.52
N GLN A 113 -8.13 20.26 8.95
CA GLN A 113 -7.85 20.69 10.32
C GLN A 113 -8.90 21.69 10.82
N SER A 114 -9.02 21.77 12.13
CA SER A 114 -9.87 22.70 12.88
C SER A 114 -9.25 23.00 14.24
N GLU A 115 -9.83 23.92 15.03
CA GLU A 115 -9.39 24.15 16.41
C GLU A 115 -9.49 22.89 17.28
N SER A 116 -10.54 22.08 17.09
CA SER A 116 -10.72 20.80 17.79
C SER A 116 -9.88 19.65 17.23
N GLN A 117 -9.34 19.80 16.02
CA GLN A 117 -8.52 18.79 15.36
C GLN A 117 -7.36 19.49 14.62
N PRO A 118 -6.31 19.90 15.34
CA PRO A 118 -5.15 20.53 14.72
C PRO A 118 -4.41 19.55 13.80
N ALA A 119 -3.46 20.06 13.01
CA ALA A 119 -2.56 19.22 12.23
C ALA A 119 -1.83 18.22 13.14
N ARG A 120 -1.98 16.92 12.85
CA ARG A 120 -1.45 15.83 13.67
C ARG A 120 0.01 15.52 13.39
N TYR A 121 0.50 15.91 12.23
CA TYR A 121 1.81 15.52 11.73
C TYR A 121 2.69 16.75 11.47
N PRO A 122 4.01 16.66 11.75
CA PRO A 122 4.95 17.68 11.33
C PRO A 122 4.94 17.90 9.81
N VAL A 123 5.41 19.05 9.34
CA VAL A 123 5.61 19.26 7.91
C VAL A 123 6.81 18.46 7.42
N THR A 124 6.72 17.92 6.20
CA THR A 124 7.84 17.27 5.48
C THR A 124 7.67 17.51 3.98
N THR A 125 8.62 17.09 3.16
CA THR A 125 8.47 16.99 1.70
C THR A 125 8.12 15.57 1.26
N CYS A 126 7.61 15.41 0.03
CA CYS A 126 7.35 14.10 -0.58
C CYS A 126 8.61 13.22 -0.55
N ALA A 127 9.75 13.77 -0.95
CA ALA A 127 11.03 13.08 -0.98
C ALA A 127 11.47 12.58 0.41
N GLU A 128 11.48 13.47 1.42
CA GLU A 128 11.85 13.12 2.78
C GLU A 128 10.94 12.04 3.36
N PHE A 129 9.63 12.14 3.13
CA PHE A 129 8.67 11.16 3.61
C PHE A 129 8.93 9.77 3.02
N LEU A 130 9.08 9.68 1.69
CA LEU A 130 9.35 8.39 1.02
C LEU A 130 10.69 7.80 1.44
N LEU A 131 11.74 8.62 1.54
CA LEU A 131 13.06 8.18 2.02
C LEU A 131 13.00 7.65 3.46
N SER A 132 12.21 8.29 4.34
CA SER A 132 12.04 7.82 5.71
C SER A 132 11.41 6.42 5.77
N ARG A 133 10.41 6.15 4.91
CA ARG A 133 9.72 4.85 4.85
C ARG A 133 10.61 3.74 4.29
N PHE A 134 11.44 4.06 3.29
CA PHE A 134 12.44 3.11 2.81
C PHE A 134 13.46 2.78 3.91
N ALA A 135 13.96 3.78 4.63
CA ALA A 135 14.91 3.58 5.72
C ALA A 135 14.34 2.69 6.85
N ASP A 136 13.08 2.90 7.25
CA ASP A 136 12.39 2.07 8.25
C ASP A 136 12.37 0.59 7.83
N THR A 137 12.11 0.32 6.55
CA THR A 137 12.07 -1.04 5.99
C THR A 137 13.44 -1.72 5.99
N TYR A 138 14.51 -0.98 5.71
CA TYR A 138 15.89 -1.51 5.76
C TYR A 138 16.40 -1.68 7.19
N ALA A 139 16.00 -0.81 8.13
CA ALA A 139 16.35 -0.94 9.53
C ALA A 139 15.77 -2.24 10.12
N TYR A 140 14.50 -2.53 9.84
CA TYR A 140 13.84 -3.78 10.28
C TYR A 140 14.55 -5.05 9.78
N ARG A 141 15.09 -5.04 8.56
CA ARG A 141 15.82 -6.20 8.01
C ARG A 141 17.14 -6.48 8.74
N ARG A 142 17.85 -5.44 9.20
CA ARG A 142 19.10 -5.61 9.96
C ARG A 142 18.88 -6.25 11.32
N ASP A 143 17.75 -5.94 11.97
CA ASP A 143 17.42 -6.50 13.28
C ASP A 143 16.98 -7.97 13.19
N GLN A 144 16.41 -8.40 12.04
CA GLN A 144 16.08 -9.80 11.78
C GLN A 144 17.30 -10.69 11.45
N GLU A 145 18.34 -10.13 10.83
CA GLU A 145 19.60 -10.86 10.55
C GLU A 145 20.51 -10.96 11.79
N ALA A 146 20.27 -10.15 12.81
CA ALA A 146 21.04 -10.10 14.05
C ALA A 146 20.45 -10.96 15.19
N SER A 147 19.40 -11.74 14.94
CA SER A 147 18.70 -12.58 15.93
C SER A 147 18.75 -14.07 15.63
#